data_AF-A0A8T3R959-F1
#
_entry.id   AF-A0A8T3R959-F1
#
_cell.length_a   1.000
_cell.length_b   1.000
_cell.length_c   1.000
_cell.angle_alpha   90.00
_cell.angle_beta   90.00
_cell.angle_gamma   90.00
#
_symmetry.space_group_name_H-M   'P 1'
#
loop_
_entity.id
_entity.type
_entity.pdbx_description
1 polymer ?
#
loop_
_entity_poly.entity_id
_entity_poly.type
_entity_poly.pdbx_seq_one_letter_code
_entity_poly.pdbx_strand_id
1 'polypeptide(L)' 'MTGVESLVVRAQQGDDDAFARLIVMHFAKASATASMILGDSAAADDVVQEAMVQAWRSLPGLRDPQRFEAWL' A
#
# COMPACT_ATOMS: atom_id res chain seq x y z
N MET A 1 17.96 6.72 4.40
CA MET A 1 17.00 5.65 4.08
C MET A 1 16.19 5.31 5.31
N THR A 2 14.94 5.76 5.37
CA THR A 2 13.98 5.23 6.34
C THR A 2 13.69 3.76 6.01
N GLY A 3 13.17 2.99 6.98
CA GLY A 3 12.83 1.58 6.73
C GLY A 3 11.81 1.43 5.59
N VAL A 4 10.85 2.35 5.48
CA VAL A 4 9.83 2.37 4.43
C VAL A 4 10.42 2.64 3.06
N GLU A 5 11.27 3.68 2.92
CA GLU A 5 11.92 4.01 1.64
C GLU A 5 12.71 2.82 1.08
N SER A 6 13.43 2.10 1.94
CA SER A 6 14.18 0.89 1.57
C SER A 6 13.26 -0.24 1.08
N LEU A 7 12.12 -0.46 1.75
CA LEU A 7 11.13 -1.45 1.34
C LEU A 7 10.50 -1.09 -0.01
N VAL A 8 10.23 0.19 -0.24
CA VAL A 8 9.69 0.68 -1.53
C VAL A 8 10.66 0.41 -2.66
N VAL A 9 11.93 0.79 -2.51
CA VAL A 9 12.95 0.57 -3.55
C VAL A 9 13.13 -0.92 -3.87
N ARG A 10 13.13 -1.79 -2.85
CA ARG A 10 13.20 -3.24 -3.04
C ARG A 10 11.97 -3.78 -3.76
N ALA A 11 10.79 -3.38 -3.32
CA ALA A 11 9.53 -3.80 -3.95
C ALA A 11 9.44 -3.36 -5.42
N GLN A 12 9.94 -2.16 -5.76
CA GLN A 12 10.07 -1.69 -7.14
C GLN A 12 10.97 -2.58 -8.02
N GLN A 13 11.90 -3.31 -7.40
CA GLN A 13 12.82 -4.24 -8.07
C GLN A 13 12.29 -5.68 -8.12
N GLY A 14 11.03 -5.92 -7.68
CA GLY A 14 10.40 -7.24 -7.69
C GLY A 14 10.57 -8.04 -6.39
N ASP A 15 10.90 -7.39 -5.27
CA ASP A 15 10.94 -8.02 -3.96
C ASP A 15 9.53 -8.11 -3.35
N ASP A 16 8.86 -9.24 -3.59
CA ASP A 16 7.50 -9.52 -3.11
C ASP A 16 7.38 -9.41 -1.57
N ASP A 17 8.42 -9.84 -0.84
CA ASP A 17 8.45 -9.78 0.62
C ASP A 17 8.51 -8.32 1.12
N ALA A 18 9.26 -7.47 0.43
CA ALA A 18 9.34 -6.05 0.75
C ALA A 18 7.97 -5.38 0.56
N PHE A 19 7.25 -5.73 -0.50
CA PHE A 19 5.89 -5.23 -0.71
C PHE A 19 4.89 -5.76 0.30
N ALA A 20 4.92 -7.06 0.60
CA ALA A 20 4.06 -7.65 1.63
C ALA A 20 4.21 -6.90 2.97
N ARG A 21 5.44 -6.51 3.34
CA ARG A 21 5.69 -5.69 4.54
C ARG A 21 5.08 -4.29 4.43
N LEU A 22 5.19 -3.63 3.28
CA LEU A 22 4.51 -2.34 3.04
C LEU A 22 3.00 -2.49 3.24
N ILE A 23 2.38 -3.48 2.62
CA ILE A 23 0.94 -3.70 2.74
C ILE A 23 0.52 -3.94 4.19
N VAL A 24 1.22 -4.82 4.92
CA VAL A 24 0.91 -5.07 6.34
C VAL A 24 0.98 -3.79 7.18
N MET A 25 1.94 -2.91 6.93
CA MET A 25 2.07 -1.64 7.66
C MET A 25 0.92 -0.65 7.39
N HIS A 26 0.34 -0.67 6.19
CA HIS A 26 -0.65 0.32 5.77
C HIS A 26 -2.09 -0.21 5.72
N PHE A 27 -2.29 -1.52 5.74
CA PHE A 27 -3.61 -2.16 5.58
C PHE A 27 -4.62 -1.70 6.63
N ALA A 28 -4.24 -1.66 7.91
CA ALA A 28 -5.14 -1.27 8.98
C ALA A 28 -5.64 0.19 8.84
N LYS A 29 -4.75 1.11 8.42
CA LYS A 29 -5.10 2.51 8.17
C LYS A 29 -6.00 2.65 6.94
N ALA A 30 -5.71 1.91 5.88
CA ALA A 30 -6.54 1.89 4.67
C ALA A 30 -7.94 1.33 4.94
N SER A 31 -8.05 0.20 5.66
CA SER A 31 -9.33 -0.40 6.04
C SER A 31 -10.15 0.49 6.97
N ALA A 32 -9.53 1.15 7.96
CA ALA A 32 -10.22 2.15 8.77
C ALA A 32 -10.76 3.32 7.93
N THR A 33 -9.96 3.82 6.98
CA THR A 33 -10.35 4.92 6.08
C THR A 33 -11.52 4.51 5.18
N ALA A 34 -11.42 3.34 4.53
CA ALA A 34 -12.47 2.82 3.68
C ALA A 34 -13.77 2.55 4.47
N SER A 35 -13.66 2.01 5.69
CA SER A 35 -14.81 1.77 6.57
C SER A 35 -15.53 3.06 6.94
N MET A 36 -14.79 4.15 7.21
CA MET A 36 -15.39 5.46 7.49
C MET A 36 -16.12 6.05 6.28
N ILE A 37 -15.64 5.79 5.06
CA ILE A 37 -16.24 6.31 3.83
C ILE A 37 -17.47 5.49 3.42
N LEU A 38 -17.39 4.17 3.53
CA LEU A 38 -18.41 3.25 3.01
C LEU A 38 -19.49 2.89 4.04
N GLY A 39 -19.19 2.98 5.34
CA GLY A 39 -20.10 2.57 6.41
C GLY A 39 -20.35 1.05 6.49
N ASP A 40 -19.62 0.25 5.70
CA ASP A 40 -19.70 -1.21 5.63
C ASP A 40 -18.28 -1.78 5.62
N SER A 41 -17.98 -2.63 6.61
CA SER A 41 -16.66 -3.26 6.76
C SER A 41 -16.34 -4.26 5.65
N ALA A 42 -17.34 -4.99 5.14
CA ALA A 42 -17.12 -5.96 4.08
C ALA A 42 -16.77 -5.26 2.76
N ALA A 43 -17.53 -4.22 2.42
CA ALA A 43 -17.23 -3.39 1.25
C ALA A 43 -15.87 -2.67 1.39
N ALA A 44 -15.49 -2.27 2.61
CA ALA A 44 -14.19 -1.67 2.88
C ALA A 44 -13.02 -2.64 2.61
N ASP A 45 -13.14 -3.89 3.07
CA ASP A 45 -12.10 -4.90 2.85
C ASP A 45 -11.92 -5.22 1.36
N ASP A 46 -13.01 -5.27 0.58
CA ASP A 46 -12.95 -5.47 -0.87
C ASP A 46 -12.24 -4.31 -1.58
N VAL A 47 -12.59 -3.06 -1.24
CA VAL A 47 -11.97 -1.87 -1.83
C VAL A 47 -10.49 -1.76 -1.46
N VAL A 48 -10.13 -2.07 -0.22
CA VAL A 48 -8.73 -2.04 0.23
C VAL A 48 -7.92 -3.09 -0.51
N GLN A 49 -8.43 -4.31 -0.66
CA GLN A 49 -7.75 -5.35 -1.43
C GLN A 49 -7.49 -4.92 -2.88
N GLU A 50 -8.50 -4.36 -3.56
CA GLU A 50 -8.31 -3.84 -4.92
C GLU A 50 -7.26 -2.71 -4.94
N ALA A 51 -7.30 -1.78 -3.98
CA ALA A 51 -6.30 -0.72 -3.86
C ALA A 51 -4.87 -1.27 -3.68
N MET A 52 -4.68 -2.32 -2.87
CA MET A 52 -3.38 -2.97 -2.70
C MET A 52 -2.90 -3.66 -3.99
N VAL A 53 -3.79 -4.28 -4.76
CA VAL A 53 -3.46 -4.85 -6.07
C VAL A 53 -3.07 -3.75 -7.08
N GLN A 54 -3.77 -2.61 -7.07
CA GLN A 54 -3.43 -1.46 -7.90
C GLN A 54 -2.09 -0.84 -7.49
N ALA A 55 -1.82 -0.77 -6.18
CA ALA A 55 -0.55 -0.32 -5.65
C ALA A 55 0.59 -1.25 -6.14
N TRP A 56 0.44 -2.56 -6.06
CA TRP A 56 1.43 -3.53 -6.56
C TRP A 56 1.81 -3.27 -8.01
N ARG A 57 0.81 -3.12 -8.88
CA ARG A 57 1.00 -2.91 -10.33
C ARG A 57 1.65 -1.55 -10.65
N SER A 58 1.37 -0.54 -9.83
CA SER A 58 1.76 0.85 -10.09
C SER A 58 3.06 1.27 -9.38
N LEU A 59 3.48 0.52 -8.35
CA LEU A 59 4.65 0.83 -7.53
C LEU A 59 5.95 1.02 -8.32
N PRO A 60 6.26 0.24 -9.38
CA PRO A 60 7.45 0.48 -10.21
C PRO A 60 7.49 1.88 -10.84
N GLY A 61 6.34 2.55 -11.00
CA GLY A 61 6.22 3.91 -11.54
C GLY A 61 6.32 5.03 -10.49
N LEU A 62 6.38 4.72 -9.20
CA LEU A 62 6.52 5.73 -8.14
C LEU A 62 7.89 6.40 -8.22
N ARG A 63 7.90 7.69 -8.58
CA ARG A 63 9.14 8.47 -8.82
C ARG A 63 9.93 8.80 -7.56
N ASP A 64 9.24 8.97 -6.44
CA ASP A 64 9.83 9.37 -5.16
C ASP A 64 9.42 8.36 -4.07
N PRO A 65 10.30 7.40 -3.73
CA PRO A 65 10.03 6.38 -2.72
C PRO A 65 9.71 6.95 -1.32
N GLN A 66 10.14 8.18 -1.01
CA GLN A 66 9.85 8.81 0.28
C GLN A 66 8.40 9.28 0.38
N ARG A 67 7.69 9.38 -0.75
CA ARG A 67 6.28 9.81 -0.83
C ARG A 67 5.30 8.65 -0.88
N PHE A 68 5.75 7.42 -0.65
CA PHE A 68 4.90 6.22 -0.72
C PHE A 68 3.60 6.36 0.09
N GLU A 69 3.65 6.87 1.32
CA GLU A 69 2.44 6.99 2.15
C GLU A 69 1.42 8.01 1.61
N ALA A 70 1.87 9.07 0.93
CA ALA A 70 0.96 10.03 0.32
C ALA A 70 0.46 9.59 -1.07
N TRP A 71 1.17 8.65 -1.69
CA TRP A 71 0.82 8.06 -2.97
C TRP A 71 -0.16 6.89 -2.82
N LEU A 72 -0.03 6.11 -1.73
CA LEU A 72 -0.91 5.00 -1.36
C LEU A 72 -2.24 5.51 -0.79
#